data_AF-A0A9P6C597-F1
#
_entry.id   AF-A0A9P6C597-F1
#
_cell.length_a   1.000
_cell.length_b   1.000
_cell.length_c   1.000
_cell.angle_alpha   90.00
_cell.angle_beta   90.00
_cell.angle_gamma   90.00
#
_symmetry.space_group_name_H-M   'P 1'
#
loop_
_entity.id
_entity.type
_entity.pdbx_description
1 polymer ?
#
loop_
_entity_poly.entity_id
_entity_poly.type
_entity_poly.pdbx_seq_one_letter_code
_entity_poly.pdbx_strand_id
1 'polypeptide(L)'
;MVEHTLCRPLALVSRPALRQLPKQRLFVCRTYVSTGQSQAASQPTLTWREYLAIRGSKHKWQIAVTVPCALLGFAGGAAYFGNLDTDPTKMIMGIDPFFFYGISTVACVGAGALIGPSVGTMLWRMSHRQNLAVIDAMDREFYQRIAKNRVDASLQSPTSPIPDYYGEKIGSIHQYRQWLRDQAKYRRKVLLAEE
;
A
#
# COMPACT_ATOMS: atom_id res chain seq x y z
N MET A 1 19.78 -39.53 61.14
CA MET A 1 19.83 -38.89 62.47
C MET A 1 20.86 -37.78 62.40
N VAL A 2 20.72 -36.55 62.86
CA VAL A 2 19.68 -35.68 63.43
C VAL A 2 20.29 -34.27 63.23
N GLU A 3 19.48 -33.27 62.93
CA GLU A 3 19.89 -31.88 62.69
C GLU A 3 20.71 -31.26 63.84
N HIS A 4 21.54 -30.25 63.53
CA HIS A 4 21.59 -29.03 64.34
C HIS A 4 21.91 -27.79 63.48
N THR A 5 20.95 -26.88 63.52
CA THR A 5 20.92 -25.48 63.09
C THR A 5 22.02 -24.64 63.76
N LEU A 6 22.43 -23.50 63.17
CA LEU A 6 22.37 -22.16 63.80
C LEU A 6 23.03 -21.04 62.95
N CYS A 7 22.19 -20.05 62.65
CA CYS A 7 22.39 -18.59 62.63
C CYS A 7 23.69 -17.96 62.09
N ARG A 8 23.54 -17.21 60.99
CA ARG A 8 24.42 -16.10 60.56
C ARG A 8 23.70 -14.76 60.76
N PRO A 9 24.32 -13.75 61.41
CA PRO A 9 23.67 -12.47 61.67
C PRO A 9 23.70 -11.51 60.48
N LEU A 10 22.67 -10.67 60.46
CA LEU A 10 22.30 -9.64 59.49
C LEU A 10 23.31 -8.47 59.50
N ALA A 11 23.87 -8.14 58.33
CA ALA A 11 24.59 -6.88 58.13
C ALA A 11 23.64 -5.84 57.53
N LEU A 12 23.35 -4.81 58.34
CA LEU A 12 22.45 -3.71 58.04
C LEU A 12 23.28 -2.59 57.39
N VAL A 13 23.25 -2.50 56.06
CA VAL A 13 23.93 -1.42 55.32
C VAL A 13 22.95 -0.27 55.09
N SER A 14 23.23 0.83 55.80
CA SER A 14 22.53 2.11 55.72
C SER A 14 22.77 2.79 54.36
N ARG A 15 21.69 3.18 53.66
CA ARG A 15 21.73 3.94 52.40
C ARG A 15 21.64 5.45 52.69
N PRO A 16 22.55 6.29 52.19
CA PRO A 16 22.37 7.73 52.29
C PRO A 16 21.37 8.24 51.24
N ALA A 17 20.41 9.04 51.71
CA ALA A 17 19.46 9.79 50.90
C ALA A 17 20.13 11.06 50.35
N LEU A 18 20.15 11.24 49.03
CA LEU A 18 20.49 12.53 48.43
C LEU A 18 19.49 12.95 47.34
N ARG A 19 18.71 13.96 47.74
CA ARG A 19 18.22 15.14 46.99
C ARG A 19 17.59 14.93 45.62
N GLN A 20 16.26 14.99 45.60
CA GLN A 20 15.46 15.25 44.41
C GLN A 20 15.57 16.74 44.01
N LEU A 21 15.95 17.01 42.76
CA LEU A 21 15.97 18.34 42.17
C LEU A 21 14.57 18.72 41.66
N PRO A 22 14.11 19.97 41.83
CA PRO A 22 12.79 20.40 41.36
C PRO A 22 12.74 20.51 39.84
N LYS A 23 11.75 19.84 39.22
CA LYS A 23 11.44 19.95 37.79
C LYS A 23 10.72 21.28 37.52
N GLN A 24 11.45 22.29 37.06
CA GLN A 24 10.84 23.51 36.52
C GLN A 24 10.21 23.20 35.15
N ARG A 25 8.88 23.32 35.06
CA ARG A 25 8.14 23.22 33.81
C ARG A 25 8.24 24.55 33.07
N LEU A 26 9.18 24.65 32.14
CA LEU A 26 9.21 25.72 31.16
C LEU A 26 8.03 25.54 30.19
N PHE A 27 7.02 26.40 30.31
CA PHE A 27 5.99 26.54 29.30
C PHE A 27 6.55 27.37 28.14
N VAL A 28 6.86 26.70 27.03
CA VAL A 28 7.23 27.36 25.77
C VAL A 28 5.94 27.84 25.11
N CYS A 29 5.65 29.14 25.20
CA CYS A 29 4.62 29.78 24.39
C CYS A 29 5.09 29.78 22.92
N ARG A 30 4.46 28.95 22.09
CA ARG A 30 4.70 28.91 20.65
C ARG A 30 3.86 30.01 20.00
N THR A 31 4.49 31.13 19.67
CA THR A 31 3.91 32.16 18.80
C THR A 31 3.69 31.57 17.41
N TYR A 32 2.44 31.56 16.96
CA TYR A 32 2.09 31.24 15.57
C TYR A 32 2.20 32.53 14.76
N VAL A 33 3.26 32.64 13.95
CA VAL A 33 3.35 33.67 12.91
C VAL A 33 2.42 33.23 11.79
N SER A 34 1.24 33.84 11.71
CA SER A 34 0.37 33.72 10.53
C SER A 34 0.99 34.55 9.42
N THR A 35 1.67 33.88 8.48
CA THR A 35 2.13 34.49 7.24
C THR A 35 0.93 34.61 6.31
N GLY A 36 0.46 35.85 6.10
CA GLY A 36 -0.51 36.16 5.05
C GLY A 36 0.09 35.82 3.69
N GLN A 37 -0.49 34.84 3.00
CA GLN A 37 -0.09 34.48 1.64
C GLN A 37 -0.62 35.51 0.64
N SER A 38 0.28 36.32 0.09
CA SER A 38 0.04 37.03 -1.16
C SER A 38 -0.11 36.03 -2.31
N GLN A 39 -1.23 36.14 -3.04
CA GLN A 39 -1.54 35.35 -4.22
C GLN A 39 -0.61 35.73 -5.39
N ALA A 40 0.56 35.10 -5.46
CA ALA A 40 1.24 34.87 -6.73
C ALA A 40 0.68 33.56 -7.28
N ALA A 41 0.31 33.51 -8.58
CA ALA A 41 -0.28 32.34 -9.23
C ALA A 41 0.46 31.05 -8.84
N SER A 42 -0.13 30.33 -7.88
CA SER A 42 0.52 29.21 -7.21
C SER A 42 0.43 28.02 -8.14
N GLN A 43 1.59 27.60 -8.65
CA GLN A 43 1.73 26.25 -9.19
C GLN A 43 1.13 25.28 -8.16
N PRO A 44 0.29 24.30 -8.57
CA PRO A 44 -0.34 23.39 -7.62
C PRO A 44 0.72 22.52 -6.95
N THR A 45 1.28 22.97 -5.84
CA THR A 45 2.29 22.21 -5.09
C THR A 45 1.57 21.18 -4.22
N LEU A 46 1.59 19.90 -4.63
CA LEU A 46 1.07 18.80 -3.83
C LEU A 46 1.99 18.49 -2.64
N THR A 47 1.41 18.34 -1.45
CA THR A 47 2.20 17.88 -0.29
C THR A 47 2.53 16.39 -0.42
N TRP A 48 3.64 15.93 0.19
CA TRP A 48 4.04 14.52 0.19
C TRP A 48 2.95 13.56 0.69
N ARG A 49 2.14 13.99 1.67
CA ARG A 49 1.05 13.20 2.22
C ARG A 49 -0.06 13.00 1.18
N GLU A 50 -0.44 14.08 0.48
CA GLU A 50 -1.46 14.03 -0.57
C GLU A 50 -0.97 13.25 -1.77
N TYR A 51 0.27 13.48 -2.21
CA TYR A 51 0.90 12.72 -3.28
C TYR A 51 0.87 11.20 -3.02
N LEU A 52 1.30 10.76 -1.83
CA LEU A 52 1.31 9.33 -1.48
C LEU A 52 -0.11 8.75 -1.42
N ALA A 53 -1.09 9.52 -0.95
CA ALA A 53 -2.49 9.11 -0.94
C ALA A 53 -3.04 8.95 -2.38
N ILE A 54 -2.72 9.88 -3.27
CA ILE A 54 -3.08 9.84 -4.70
C ILE A 54 -2.43 8.62 -5.38
N ARG A 55 -1.12 8.41 -5.17
CA ARG A 55 -0.41 7.23 -5.69
C ARG A 55 -1.05 5.92 -5.25
N GLY A 56 -1.35 5.80 -3.96
CA GLY A 56 -2.01 4.62 -3.38
C GLY A 56 -3.47 4.44 -3.82
N SER A 57 -4.13 5.49 -4.32
CA SER A 57 -5.49 5.41 -4.84
C SER A 57 -5.56 4.75 -6.22
N LYS A 58 -4.52 4.84 -7.05
CA LYS A 58 -4.51 4.33 -8.44
C LYS A 58 -4.95 2.86 -8.53
N HIS A 59 -4.36 1.99 -7.73
CA HIS A 59 -4.71 0.56 -7.71
C HIS A 59 -6.14 0.31 -7.20
N LYS A 60 -6.61 1.14 -6.25
CA LYS A 60 -8.00 1.07 -5.76
C LYS A 60 -8.99 1.40 -6.87
N TRP A 61 -8.70 2.39 -7.71
CA TRP A 61 -9.52 2.71 -8.88
C TRP A 61 -9.57 1.57 -9.90
N GLN A 62 -8.44 0.90 -10.15
CA GLN A 62 -8.39 -0.25 -11.04
C GLN A 62 -9.28 -1.39 -10.54
N ILE A 63 -9.18 -1.75 -9.26
CA ILE A 63 -10.03 -2.78 -8.65
C ILE A 63 -11.50 -2.34 -8.64
N ALA A 64 -11.78 -1.10 -8.23
CA ALA A 64 -13.13 -0.57 -8.11
C ALA A 64 -13.88 -0.52 -9.44
N VAL A 65 -13.18 -0.29 -10.56
CA VAL A 65 -13.77 -0.25 -11.90
C VAL A 65 -13.89 -1.64 -12.53
N THR A 66 -13.10 -2.61 -12.07
CA THR A 66 -13.14 -3.98 -12.61
C THR A 66 -14.48 -4.66 -12.33
N VAL A 67 -15.02 -4.52 -11.12
CA VAL A 67 -16.31 -5.11 -10.73
C VAL A 67 -17.48 -4.61 -11.59
N PRO A 68 -17.75 -3.29 -11.72
CA PRO A 68 -18.83 -2.80 -12.57
C PRO A 68 -18.57 -3.10 -14.04
N CYS A 69 -17.33 -3.12 -14.52
CA CYS A 69 -17.04 -3.49 -15.91
C CYS A 69 -17.37 -4.97 -16.19
N ALA A 70 -17.07 -5.88 -15.26
CA ALA A 70 -17.48 -7.27 -15.35
C ALA A 70 -19.01 -7.43 -15.31
N LEU A 71 -19.70 -6.68 -14.43
CA LEU A 71 -21.17 -6.66 -14.37
C LEU A 71 -21.81 -6.10 -15.64
N LEU A 72 -21.21 -5.07 -16.25
CA LEU A 72 -21.65 -4.54 -17.54
C LEU A 72 -21.43 -5.57 -18.66
N GLY A 73 -20.30 -6.28 -18.65
CA GLY A 73 -20.05 -7.39 -19.57
C GLY A 73 -21.10 -8.51 -19.41
N PHE A 74 -21.44 -8.86 -18.17
CA PHE A 74 -22.52 -9.82 -17.86
C PHE A 74 -23.87 -9.33 -18.38
N ALA A 75 -24.26 -8.10 -18.02
CA ALA A 75 -25.54 -7.53 -18.43
C ALA A 75 -25.65 -7.40 -19.95
N GLY A 76 -24.57 -6.99 -20.62
CA GLY A 76 -24.49 -6.93 -22.08
C GLY A 76 -24.59 -8.31 -22.73
N GLY A 77 -23.88 -9.31 -22.21
CA GLY A 77 -23.97 -10.69 -22.69
C GLY A 77 -25.37 -11.28 -22.49
N ALA A 78 -25.94 -11.15 -21.30
CA ALA A 78 -27.29 -11.62 -20.99
C ALA A 78 -28.36 -10.92 -21.83
N ALA A 79 -28.26 -9.60 -22.04
CA ALA A 79 -29.16 -8.86 -22.90
C ALA A 79 -29.03 -9.30 -24.37
N TYR A 80 -27.80 -9.50 -24.85
CA TYR A 80 -27.57 -9.93 -26.23
C TYR A 80 -28.11 -11.35 -26.48
N PHE A 81 -27.70 -12.33 -25.66
CA PHE A 81 -28.13 -13.72 -25.83
C PHE A 81 -29.60 -13.95 -25.48
N GLY A 82 -30.16 -13.17 -24.54
CA GLY A 82 -31.58 -13.26 -24.17
C GLY A 82 -32.54 -12.77 -25.26
N ASN A 83 -32.08 -11.96 -26.21
CA ASN A 83 -32.87 -11.53 -27.37
C ASN A 83 -32.70 -12.45 -28.59
N LEU A 84 -31.85 -13.48 -28.53
CA LEU A 84 -31.71 -14.44 -29.62
C LEU A 84 -32.75 -15.55 -29.47
N ASP A 85 -33.48 -15.82 -30.55
CA ASP A 85 -34.40 -16.95 -30.63
C ASP A 85 -33.62 -18.26 -30.46
N THR A 86 -33.78 -18.89 -29.29
CA THR A 86 -33.08 -20.11 -28.93
C THR A 86 -33.99 -21.32 -29.17
N ASP A 87 -33.76 -22.04 -30.26
CA ASP A 87 -34.43 -23.30 -30.57
C ASP A 87 -33.66 -24.45 -29.88
N PRO A 88 -34.19 -25.08 -28.81
CA PRO A 88 -33.47 -26.08 -28.02
C PRO A 88 -33.21 -27.38 -28.80
N THR A 89 -33.84 -27.56 -29.96
CA THR A 89 -33.67 -28.76 -30.79
C THR A 89 -32.43 -28.69 -31.68
N LYS A 90 -31.86 -27.49 -31.88
CA LYS A 90 -30.72 -27.26 -32.76
C LYS A 90 -29.45 -27.11 -31.94
N MET A 91 -28.55 -28.06 -32.08
CA MET A 91 -27.22 -27.97 -31.48
C MET A 91 -26.40 -26.88 -32.16
N ILE A 92 -25.75 -26.03 -31.37
CA ILE A 92 -24.84 -24.97 -31.85
C ILE A 92 -23.42 -25.53 -31.71
N MET A 93 -22.74 -25.76 -32.84
CA MET A 93 -21.37 -26.32 -32.87
C MET A 93 -21.25 -27.68 -32.15
N GLY A 94 -22.32 -28.48 -32.14
CA GLY A 94 -22.38 -29.78 -31.45
C GLY A 94 -22.54 -29.69 -29.92
N ILE A 95 -22.78 -28.49 -29.38
CA ILE A 95 -23.02 -28.23 -27.96
C ILE A 95 -24.50 -27.79 -27.80
N ASP A 96 -25.11 -28.16 -26.69
CA ASP A 96 -26.45 -27.69 -26.32
C ASP A 96 -26.46 -26.15 -26.22
N PRO A 97 -27.48 -25.47 -26.79
CA PRO A 97 -27.63 -24.02 -26.69
C PRO A 97 -27.50 -23.46 -25.26
N PHE A 98 -28.00 -24.16 -24.24
CA PHE A 98 -27.90 -23.69 -22.85
C PHE A 98 -26.44 -23.59 -22.38
N PHE A 99 -25.62 -24.60 -22.69
CA PHE A 99 -24.20 -24.57 -22.34
C PHE A 99 -23.44 -23.55 -23.19
N PHE A 100 -23.74 -23.46 -24.48
CA PHE A 100 -23.07 -22.50 -25.38
C PHE A 100 -23.30 -21.06 -24.92
N TYR A 101 -24.54 -20.66 -24.65
CA TYR A 101 -24.85 -19.31 -24.17
C TYR A 101 -24.40 -19.07 -22.73
N GLY A 102 -24.43 -20.09 -21.87
CA GLY A 102 -23.88 -20.01 -20.53
C GLY A 102 -22.38 -19.69 -20.54
N ILE A 103 -21.60 -20.46 -21.31
CA ILE A 103 -20.16 -20.24 -21.48
C ILE A 103 -19.89 -18.88 -22.12
N SER A 104 -20.67 -18.52 -23.16
CA SER A 104 -20.52 -17.23 -23.84
C SER A 104 -20.80 -16.05 -22.91
N THR A 105 -21.83 -16.14 -22.06
CA THR A 105 -22.15 -15.12 -21.06
C THR A 105 -21.03 -14.98 -20.04
N VAL A 106 -20.49 -16.10 -19.53
CA VAL A 106 -19.33 -16.10 -18.64
C VAL A 106 -18.10 -15.50 -19.33
N ALA A 107 -17.90 -15.77 -20.62
CA ALA A 107 -16.83 -15.16 -21.41
C ALA A 107 -17.00 -13.64 -21.51
N CYS A 108 -18.22 -13.13 -21.66
CA CYS A 108 -18.50 -11.69 -21.61
C CYS A 108 -18.14 -11.06 -20.24
N VAL A 109 -18.39 -11.76 -19.13
CA VAL A 109 -17.94 -11.32 -17.79
C VAL A 109 -16.42 -11.24 -17.72
N GLY A 110 -15.74 -12.30 -18.18
CA GLY A 110 -14.27 -12.35 -18.22
C GLY A 110 -13.68 -11.22 -19.06
N ALA A 111 -14.26 -10.94 -20.23
CA ALA A 111 -13.85 -9.84 -21.09
C ALA A 111 -14.03 -8.48 -20.39
N GLY A 112 -15.16 -8.24 -19.72
CA GLY A 112 -15.38 -7.03 -18.93
C GLY A 112 -14.36 -6.89 -17.79
N ALA A 113 -14.05 -7.98 -17.09
CA ALA A 113 -13.04 -7.98 -16.03
C ALA A 113 -11.62 -7.67 -16.55
N LEU A 114 -11.27 -8.13 -17.75
CA LEU A 114 -9.97 -7.84 -18.38
C LEU A 114 -9.85 -6.37 -18.81
N ILE A 115 -10.94 -5.77 -19.31
CA ILE A 115 -10.98 -4.36 -19.74
C ILE A 115 -11.02 -3.41 -18.53
N GLY A 116 -11.58 -3.86 -17.41
CA GLY A 116 -11.78 -3.09 -16.19
C GLY A 116 -10.57 -2.28 -15.70
N PRO A 117 -9.39 -2.88 -15.46
CA PRO A 117 -8.22 -2.15 -14.97
C PRO A 117 -7.71 -1.06 -15.93
N SER A 118 -7.83 -1.27 -17.24
CA SER A 118 -7.47 -0.28 -18.26
C SER A 118 -8.39 0.94 -18.20
N VAL A 119 -9.70 0.71 -18.11
CA VAL A 119 -10.70 1.77 -17.93
C VAL A 119 -10.50 2.48 -16.58
N GLY A 120 -10.19 1.74 -15.51
CA GLY A 120 -9.91 2.32 -14.20
C GLY A 120 -8.69 3.24 -14.21
N THR A 121 -7.65 2.88 -14.96
CA THR A 121 -6.47 3.74 -15.15
C THR A 121 -6.82 5.01 -15.91
N MET A 122 -7.63 4.91 -16.97
CA MET A 122 -8.12 6.06 -17.72
C MET A 122 -8.93 7.01 -16.83
N LEU A 123 -9.91 6.50 -16.08
CA LEU A 123 -10.74 7.30 -15.18
C LEU A 123 -9.91 8.01 -14.10
N TRP A 124 -8.93 7.32 -13.52
CA TRP A 124 -8.01 7.93 -12.55
C TRP A 124 -7.21 9.08 -13.15
N ARG A 125 -6.66 8.91 -14.37
CA ARG A 125 -5.91 9.96 -15.08
C ARG A 125 -6.81 11.15 -15.41
N MET A 126 -8.05 10.90 -15.82
CA MET A 126 -9.02 11.96 -16.11
C MET A 126 -9.38 12.76 -14.85
N SER A 127 -9.59 12.07 -13.71
CA SER A 127 -9.89 12.70 -12.43
C SER A 127 -8.74 13.57 -11.91
N HIS A 128 -7.49 13.13 -12.08
CA HIS A 128 -6.30 13.85 -11.58
C HIS A 128 -5.59 14.69 -12.65
N ARG A 129 -6.22 14.92 -13.81
CA ARG A 129 -5.59 15.50 -15.02
C ARG A 129 -4.84 16.81 -14.77
N GLN A 130 -5.36 17.67 -13.88
CA GLN A 130 -4.79 18.98 -13.58
C GLN A 130 -3.44 18.88 -12.83
N ASN A 131 -3.28 17.83 -12.02
CA ASN A 131 -2.12 17.65 -11.16
C ASN A 131 -1.14 16.61 -11.72
N LEU A 132 -1.40 16.01 -12.89
CA LEU A 132 -0.58 14.92 -13.44
C LEU A 132 0.89 15.31 -13.60
N ALA A 133 1.18 16.51 -14.10
CA ALA A 133 2.56 16.97 -14.27
C ALA A 133 3.32 17.05 -12.92
N VAL A 134 2.64 17.46 -11.86
CA VAL A 134 3.21 17.56 -10.51
C VAL A 134 3.37 16.17 -9.89
N ILE A 135 2.39 15.28 -10.11
CA ILE A 135 2.46 13.88 -9.68
C ILE A 135 3.65 13.18 -10.35
N ASP A 136 3.84 13.36 -11.66
CA ASP A 136 4.93 12.75 -12.41
C ASP A 136 6.30 13.27 -11.95
N ALA A 137 6.42 14.55 -11.60
CA ALA A 137 7.64 15.11 -11.02
C ALA A 137 7.95 14.50 -9.64
N MET A 138 6.94 14.41 -8.78
CA MET A 138 7.05 13.80 -7.44
C MET A 138 7.32 12.30 -7.50
N ASP A 139 6.76 11.59 -8.49
CA ASP A 139 7.04 10.17 -8.75
C ASP A 139 8.53 9.96 -9.05
N ARG A 140 9.14 10.82 -9.87
CA ARG A 140 10.59 10.74 -10.15
C ARG A 140 11.42 10.93 -8.88
N GLU A 141 11.10 11.95 -8.07
CA GLU A 141 11.78 12.16 -6.79
C GLU A 141 11.60 10.97 -5.83
N PHE A 142 10.38 10.42 -5.79
CA PHE A 142 10.08 9.26 -4.97
C PHE A 142 10.91 8.05 -5.40
N TYR A 143 10.98 7.74 -6.70
CA TYR A 143 11.81 6.65 -7.20
C TYR A 143 13.29 6.87 -6.93
N GLN A 144 13.80 8.10 -7.01
CA GLN A 144 15.17 8.41 -6.60
C GLN A 144 15.40 8.13 -5.10
N ARG A 145 14.43 8.43 -4.23
CA ARG A 145 14.52 8.12 -2.80
C ARG A 145 14.46 6.62 -2.52
N ILE A 146 13.62 5.88 -3.23
CA ILE A 146 13.54 4.41 -3.12
C ILE A 146 14.83 3.77 -3.62
N ALA A 147 15.34 4.18 -4.78
CA ALA A 147 16.58 3.66 -5.35
C ALA A 147 17.80 3.84 -4.44
N LYS A 148 17.85 4.94 -3.67
CA LYS A 148 18.92 5.20 -2.69
C LYS A 148 18.83 4.33 -1.43
N ASN A 149 17.63 3.87 -1.06
CA ASN A 149 17.39 3.21 0.22
C ASN A 149 17.09 1.71 0.12
N ARG A 150 16.80 1.20 -1.08
CA ARG A 150 16.54 -0.22 -1.35
C ARG A 150 17.79 -1.07 -1.09
N VAL A 151 17.58 -2.32 -0.68
CA VAL A 151 18.65 -3.33 -0.62
C VAL A 151 19.05 -3.73 -2.05
N ASP A 152 20.30 -4.11 -2.26
CA ASP A 152 20.77 -4.69 -3.52
C ASP A 152 20.06 -6.03 -3.82
N ALA A 153 19.64 -6.20 -5.08
CA ALA A 153 18.88 -7.38 -5.50
C ALA A 153 19.71 -8.67 -5.48
N SER A 154 21.04 -8.55 -5.57
CA SER A 154 21.98 -9.68 -5.52
C SER A 154 22.02 -10.38 -4.17
N LEU A 155 21.59 -9.70 -3.10
CA LEU A 155 21.58 -10.23 -1.73
C LEU A 155 20.39 -11.15 -1.45
N GLN A 156 19.58 -11.45 -2.47
CA GLN A 156 18.41 -12.31 -2.32
C GLN A 156 18.80 -13.78 -2.18
N SER A 157 18.36 -14.41 -1.09
CA SER A 157 18.41 -15.87 -0.93
C SER A 157 17.00 -16.48 -1.16
N PRO A 158 16.89 -17.73 -1.67
CA PRO A 158 15.61 -18.42 -1.82
C PRO A 158 14.79 -18.52 -0.52
N THR A 159 15.47 -18.57 0.63
CA THR A 159 14.84 -18.68 1.94
C THR A 159 14.40 -17.32 2.50
N SER A 160 14.97 -16.21 2.04
CA SER A 160 14.70 -14.86 2.53
C SER A 160 14.43 -13.89 1.35
N PRO A 161 13.19 -13.86 0.83
CA PRO A 161 12.86 -12.93 -0.25
C PRO A 161 12.99 -11.47 0.21
N ILE A 162 13.41 -10.61 -0.72
CA ILE A 162 13.59 -9.18 -0.46
C ILE A 162 12.22 -8.53 -0.19
N PRO A 163 12.08 -7.72 0.87
CA PRO A 163 10.87 -6.94 1.10
C PRO A 163 10.67 -5.91 -0.02
N ASP A 164 9.45 -5.79 -0.55
CA ASP A 164 8.99 -4.85 -1.60
C ASP A 164 10.09 -3.98 -2.23
N TYR A 165 10.79 -4.52 -3.24
CA TYR A 165 11.98 -3.91 -3.83
C TYR A 165 11.73 -2.54 -4.48
N TYR A 166 10.53 -2.34 -5.03
CA TYR A 166 10.14 -1.12 -5.76
C TYR A 166 9.33 -0.13 -4.93
N GLY A 167 8.97 -0.49 -3.70
CA GLY A 167 8.10 0.35 -2.86
C GLY A 167 6.70 0.52 -3.47
N GLU A 168 6.18 -0.52 -4.12
CA GLU A 168 4.86 -0.51 -4.76
C GLU A 168 3.76 -0.25 -3.73
N LYS A 169 3.87 -0.85 -2.54
CA LYS A 169 2.84 -0.82 -1.49
C LYS A 169 2.83 0.48 -0.68
N ILE A 170 3.68 1.45 -1.01
CA ILE A 170 3.81 2.70 -0.27
C ILE A 170 2.78 3.71 -0.78
N GLY A 171 1.71 3.88 0.01
CA GLY A 171 0.63 4.86 -0.20
C GLY A 171 0.45 5.84 0.98
N SER A 172 1.33 5.79 1.99
CA SER A 172 1.31 6.70 3.13
C SER A 172 2.70 6.91 3.72
N ILE A 173 2.87 7.98 4.50
CA ILE A 173 4.14 8.28 5.19
C ILE A 173 4.50 7.17 6.19
N HIS A 174 3.50 6.60 6.88
CA HIS A 174 3.71 5.51 7.82
C HIS A 174 4.24 4.26 7.12
N GLN A 175 3.66 3.90 5.97
CA GLN A 175 4.15 2.79 5.14
C GLN A 175 5.56 3.05 4.62
N TYR A 176 5.89 4.29 4.25
CA TYR A 176 7.26 4.63 3.83
C TYR A 176 8.27 4.41 4.96
N ARG A 177 7.96 4.87 6.18
CA ARG A 177 8.83 4.63 7.36
C ARG A 177 8.93 3.16 7.71
N GLN A 178 7.83 2.41 7.57
CA GLN A 178 7.81 0.98 7.76
C GLN A 178 8.73 0.28 6.76
N TRP A 179 8.59 0.61 5.48
CA TRP A 179 9.44 0.10 4.42
C TRP A 179 10.92 0.36 4.68
N LEU A 180 11.32 1.56 5.11
CA LEU A 180 12.72 1.86 5.49
C LEU A 180 13.23 0.95 6.62
N ARG A 181 12.39 0.68 7.63
CA ARG A 181 12.74 -0.24 8.71
C ARG A 181 12.88 -1.67 8.21
N ASP A 182 12.03 -2.10 7.28
CA ASP A 182 12.07 -3.45 6.74
C ASP A 182 13.30 -3.66 5.84
N GLN A 183 13.67 -2.68 5.02
CA GLN A 183 14.94 -2.69 4.26
C GLN A 183 16.16 -2.73 5.20
N ALA A 184 16.15 -1.96 6.29
CA ALA A 184 17.25 -1.97 7.27
C ALA A 184 17.34 -3.30 8.03
N LYS A 185 16.21 -3.89 8.43
CA LYS A 185 16.18 -5.22 9.03
C LYS A 185 16.70 -6.29 8.08
N TYR A 186 16.33 -6.22 6.80
CA TYR A 186 16.79 -7.16 5.80
C TYR A 186 18.31 -7.07 5.61
N ARG A 187 18.86 -5.86 5.46
CA ARG A 187 20.33 -5.65 5.40
C ARG A 187 21.06 -6.28 6.57
N ARG A 188 20.57 -6.08 7.79
CA ARG A 188 21.17 -6.68 8.99
C ARG A 188 21.11 -8.20 8.99
N LYS A 189 19.99 -8.78 8.53
CA LYS A 189 19.83 -10.23 8.43
C LYS A 189 20.77 -10.85 7.42
N VAL A 190 20.99 -10.20 6.28
CA VAL A 190 21.92 -10.68 5.27
C VAL A 190 23.36 -10.60 5.78
N LEU A 191 23.78 -9.46 6.33
CA LEU A 191 25.13 -9.29 6.87
C LEU A 191 25.46 -10.32 7.96
N LEU A 192 24.54 -10.54 8.90
CA LEU A 192 24.72 -11.54 9.97
C LEU A 192 24.69 -13.00 9.48
N ALA A 193 24.19 -13.27 8.27
CA ALA A 193 24.16 -14.62 7.72
C ALA A 193 25.46 -14.98 6.98
N GLU A 194 26.27 -13.98 6.64
CA GLU A 194 27.58 -14.16 6.00
C GLU A 194 28.73 -14.32 7.02
N GLU A 195 28.54 -13.90 8.27
CA GLU A 195 29.45 -14.09 9.41
C GLU A 195 29.26 -15.45 10.10
#